data_AF-A0A0A7CKS7-F1
#
_entry.id   AF-A0A0A7CKS7-F1
#
_cell.length_a   1.000
_cell.length_b   1.000
_cell.length_c   1.000
_cell.angle_alpha   90.00
_cell.angle_beta   90.00
_cell.angle_gamma   90.00
#
_symmetry.space_group_name_H-M   'P 1'
#
loop_
_entity.id
_entity.type
_entity.pdbx_description
1 polymer ?
#
loop_
_entity_poly.entity_id
_entity_poly.type
_entity_poly.pdbx_seq_one_letter_code
_entity_poly.pdbx_strand_id
1 'polypeptide(L)'
;YNLGVTLRKKYPEIFTTKTTTQQINLYSSPVHRCQQSAASQLMGLFPTGLYDLNISVAPESPMLLADFEGTQNELVGNSALPNAYAPFPLIVNTDITDNLFMPVEQACPVMFNNINAFRKTLDEKYLDLTKPVSDMLKGAGYDPQKLVKKEYFSLHDIAEIFDETFAYRNFYDKLPDNITQEIYEKMDRVANIDFLGMMGKEQFWKMHAHRMATEILAGMRLWSDGKTANAPKFRLFSGHDTNVLGWMAGLGFTSLECQSQRARGEAPTTTCLDIPAFASSFVFELRKSSDTQEFFVKPLL
;
A
#
# COMPACT_ATOMS: atom_id res chain seq x y z
N TYR A 1 -10.02 -0.32 8.11
CA TYR A 1 -10.75 0.25 9.27
C TYR A 1 -9.85 0.46 10.49
N ASN A 2 -9.33 -0.61 11.11
CA ASN A 2 -8.56 -0.50 12.37
C ASN A 2 -7.37 0.47 12.30
N LEU A 3 -6.61 0.48 11.19
CA LEU A 3 -5.55 1.48 10.97
C LEU A 3 -6.06 2.92 11.09
N GLY A 4 -7.23 3.21 10.48
CA GLY A 4 -7.86 4.52 10.58
C GLY A 4 -8.27 4.89 12.01
N VAL A 5 -8.84 3.94 12.76
CA VAL A 5 -9.18 4.15 14.18
C VAL A 5 -7.93 4.46 15.01
N THR A 6 -6.84 3.74 14.77
CA THR A 6 -5.55 3.97 15.45
C THR A 6 -5.00 5.36 15.15
N LEU A 7 -4.99 5.76 13.88
CA LEU A 7 -4.54 7.10 13.47
C LEU A 7 -5.44 8.20 14.05
N ARG A 8 -6.76 7.99 14.08
CA ARG A 8 -7.70 8.94 14.70
C ARG A 8 -7.39 9.18 16.17
N LYS A 9 -7.13 8.12 16.92
CA LYS A 9 -6.76 8.20 18.34
C LYS A 9 -5.41 8.90 18.53
N LYS A 10 -4.49 8.70 17.59
CA LYS A 10 -3.13 9.26 17.65
C LYS A 10 -3.06 10.73 17.29
N TYR A 11 -3.90 11.19 16.36
CA TYR A 11 -3.95 12.58 15.88
C TYR A 11 -5.35 13.20 16.06
N PRO A 12 -5.86 13.28 17.30
CA PRO A 12 -7.22 13.76 17.58
C PRO A 12 -7.45 15.21 17.12
N GLU A 13 -6.39 16.02 17.02
CA GLU A 13 -6.42 17.40 16.53
C GLU A 13 -6.62 17.51 15.01
N ILE A 14 -6.22 16.49 14.26
CA ILE A 14 -6.40 16.42 12.80
C ILE A 14 -7.78 15.86 12.48
N PHE A 15 -8.22 14.81 13.16
CA PHE A 15 -9.42 14.05 12.81
C PHE A 15 -10.64 14.45 13.67
N THR A 16 -11.01 15.73 13.55
CA THR A 16 -12.13 16.37 14.26
C THR A 16 -13.33 16.62 13.35
N THR A 17 -14.47 17.00 13.93
CA THR A 17 -15.65 17.50 13.19
C THR A 17 -15.40 18.80 12.43
N LYS A 18 -14.33 19.53 12.75
CA LYS A 18 -13.95 20.79 12.08
C LYS A 18 -13.08 20.56 10.84
N THR A 19 -12.56 19.35 10.66
CA THR A 19 -11.73 19.05 9.50
C THR A 19 -12.63 18.78 8.32
N THR A 20 -12.53 19.60 7.27
CA THR A 20 -13.39 19.48 6.11
C THR A 20 -12.79 18.51 5.08
N THR A 21 -13.61 18.05 4.13
CA THR A 21 -13.14 17.18 3.04
C THR A 21 -12.06 17.85 2.19
N GLN A 22 -12.05 19.19 2.08
CA GLN A 22 -11.00 19.94 1.36
C GLN A 22 -9.64 19.92 2.08
N GLN A 23 -9.62 19.62 3.37
CA GLN A 23 -8.38 19.47 4.14
C GLN A 23 -7.82 18.04 4.09
N ILE A 24 -8.45 17.14 3.33
CA ILE A 24 -8.12 15.72 3.22
C ILE A 24 -7.91 15.37 1.75
N ASN A 25 -6.68 15.03 1.36
CA ASN A 25 -6.41 14.55 0.00
C ASN A 25 -6.23 13.03 0.01
N LEU A 26 -6.94 12.35 -0.88
CA LEU A 26 -6.92 10.90 -0.94
C LEU A 26 -6.54 10.48 -2.34
N TYR A 27 -5.49 9.68 -2.43
CA TYR A 27 -5.01 9.11 -3.67
C TYR A 27 -5.05 7.60 -3.54
N SER A 28 -5.48 6.92 -4.60
CA SER A 28 -5.34 5.47 -4.68
C SER A 28 -4.97 5.05 -6.10
N SER A 29 -4.30 3.91 -6.19
CA SER A 29 -4.10 3.25 -7.48
C SER A 29 -5.45 2.86 -8.10
N PRO A 30 -5.52 2.61 -9.42
CA PRO A 30 -6.76 2.17 -10.09
C PRO A 30 -7.22 0.78 -9.65
N VAL A 31 -6.49 0.10 -8.78
CA VAL A 31 -6.82 -1.25 -8.33
C VAL A 31 -7.87 -1.21 -7.23
N HIS A 32 -8.99 -1.93 -7.43
CA HIS A 32 -10.14 -1.93 -6.53
C HIS A 32 -9.79 -2.21 -5.05
N ARG A 33 -8.88 -3.14 -4.77
CA ARG A 33 -8.48 -3.46 -3.38
C ARG A 33 -7.83 -2.28 -2.64
N CYS A 34 -7.12 -1.41 -3.36
CA CYS A 34 -6.50 -0.21 -2.80
C CYS A 34 -7.58 0.85 -2.52
N GLN A 35 -8.51 1.05 -3.46
CA GLN A 35 -9.64 1.98 -3.28
C GLN A 35 -10.53 1.58 -2.08
N GLN A 36 -10.85 0.28 -1.97
CA GLN A 36 -11.59 -0.27 -0.83
C GLN A 36 -10.83 -0.12 0.49
N SER A 37 -9.51 -0.30 0.46
CA SER A 37 -8.64 -0.08 1.63
C SER A 37 -8.65 1.38 2.07
N ALA A 38 -8.55 2.32 1.14
CA ALA A 38 -8.65 3.75 1.41
C ALA A 38 -10.00 4.11 2.04
N ALA A 39 -11.11 3.68 1.43
CA ALA A 39 -12.46 3.88 1.95
C ALA A 39 -12.61 3.28 3.37
N SER A 40 -12.14 2.05 3.56
CA SER A 40 -12.18 1.36 4.85
C SER A 40 -11.34 2.06 5.92
N GLN A 41 -10.19 2.62 5.56
CA GLN A 41 -9.35 3.40 6.49
C GLN A 41 -10.05 4.72 6.85
N LEU A 42 -10.70 5.38 5.89
CA LEU A 42 -11.44 6.62 6.12
C LEU A 42 -12.63 6.43 7.04
N MET A 43 -13.35 5.31 6.93
CA MET A 43 -14.41 4.99 7.90
C MET A 43 -13.88 4.86 9.33
N GLY A 44 -12.61 4.49 9.52
CA GLY A 44 -11.96 4.49 10.83
C GLY A 44 -11.50 5.88 11.29
N LEU A 45 -11.05 6.72 10.35
CA LEU A 45 -10.62 8.10 10.61
C LEU A 45 -11.81 9.03 10.91
N PHE A 46 -12.90 8.83 10.18
CA PHE A 46 -14.13 9.63 10.20
C PHE A 46 -15.34 8.67 10.25
N PRO A 47 -15.66 8.10 11.42
CA PRO A 47 -16.79 7.19 11.53
C PRO A 47 -18.12 7.91 11.30
N THR A 48 -19.13 7.10 11.00
CA THR A 48 -20.53 7.50 10.90
C THR A 48 -20.98 8.29 12.13
N GLY A 49 -21.77 9.34 11.94
CA GLY A 49 -22.24 10.21 13.02
C GLY A 49 -21.26 11.31 13.42
N LEU A 50 -20.06 11.35 12.84
CA LEU A 50 -19.08 12.37 13.20
C LEU A 50 -19.44 13.76 12.66
N TYR A 51 -19.91 13.83 11.42
CA TYR A 51 -20.29 15.09 10.80
C TYR A 51 -21.80 15.28 10.87
N ASP A 52 -22.20 16.50 11.20
CA ASP A 52 -23.59 16.93 11.10
C ASP A 52 -23.91 17.33 9.65
N LEU A 53 -23.86 16.35 8.75
CA LEU A 53 -24.23 16.54 7.33
C LEU A 53 -25.74 16.41 7.18
N ASN A 54 -26.50 17.30 7.80
CA ASN A 54 -27.94 17.32 7.59
C ASN A 54 -28.27 17.88 6.20
N ILE A 55 -29.38 17.40 5.65
CA ILE A 55 -29.93 17.95 4.42
C ILE A 55 -30.29 19.42 4.67
N SER A 56 -29.48 20.34 4.14
CA SER A 56 -29.60 21.78 4.36
C SER A 56 -30.45 22.50 3.30
N VAL A 57 -31.01 21.74 2.38
CA VAL A 57 -31.73 22.24 1.21
C VAL A 57 -33.23 22.23 1.45
N ALA A 58 -33.94 23.15 0.79
CA ALA A 58 -35.38 23.24 0.91
C ALA A 58 -36.05 21.93 0.43
N PRO A 59 -36.96 21.34 1.23
CA PRO A 59 -37.66 20.09 0.90
C PRO A 59 -38.28 20.08 -0.49
N GLU A 60 -38.85 21.22 -0.86
CA GLU A 60 -39.67 21.42 -2.05
C GLU A 60 -38.85 21.83 -3.28
N SER A 61 -37.51 21.87 -3.19
CA SER A 61 -36.68 22.34 -4.31
C SER A 61 -36.71 21.33 -5.47
N PRO A 62 -37.34 21.67 -6.62
CA PRO A 62 -37.37 20.77 -7.77
C PRO A 62 -35.99 20.55 -8.39
N MET A 63 -35.00 21.37 -8.02
CA MET A 63 -33.62 21.26 -8.54
C MET A 63 -32.83 20.12 -7.90
N LEU A 64 -33.35 19.50 -6.84
CA LEU A 64 -32.63 18.51 -6.01
C LEU A 64 -33.30 17.16 -5.94
N LEU A 65 -34.54 17.07 -6.42
CA LEU A 65 -35.20 15.80 -6.63
C LEU A 65 -34.58 15.14 -7.87
N ALA A 66 -34.40 13.82 -7.79
CA ALA A 66 -34.07 13.07 -8.98
C ALA A 66 -35.21 13.21 -9.99
N ASP A 67 -34.88 13.23 -11.29
CA ASP A 67 -35.84 13.42 -12.39
C ASP A 67 -36.62 12.11 -12.67
N PHE A 68 -37.26 11.58 -11.62
CA PHE A 68 -38.19 10.46 -11.70
C PHE A 68 -39.57 10.94 -11.25
N GLU A 69 -40.62 10.50 -11.96
CA GLU A 69 -42.00 10.82 -11.62
C GLU A 69 -42.32 10.35 -10.19
N GLY A 70 -42.89 11.25 -9.38
CA GLY A 70 -43.26 10.96 -8.00
C GLY A 70 -42.12 10.98 -6.98
N THR A 71 -40.91 11.43 -7.34
CA THR A 71 -39.81 11.59 -6.37
C THR A 71 -40.20 12.59 -5.29
N GLN A 72 -40.10 12.19 -4.03
CA GLN A 72 -40.31 13.04 -2.87
C GLN A 72 -39.04 13.14 -2.04
N ASN A 73 -38.86 14.26 -1.35
CA ASN A 73 -37.79 14.41 -0.38
C ASN A 73 -38.22 13.76 0.95
N GLU A 74 -37.96 12.46 1.11
CA GLU A 74 -38.33 11.71 2.32
C GLU A 74 -37.44 12.00 3.55
N LEU A 75 -36.40 12.84 3.40
CA LEU A 75 -35.30 12.92 4.37
C LEU A 75 -35.10 14.31 5.01
N VAL A 76 -36.11 15.17 4.96
CA VAL A 76 -36.05 16.49 5.60
C VAL A 76 -35.73 16.37 7.09
N GLY A 77 -34.68 17.04 7.55
CA GLY A 77 -34.22 16.99 8.94
C GLY A 77 -33.44 15.73 9.32
N ASN A 78 -33.25 14.79 8.38
CA ASN A 78 -32.36 13.65 8.55
C ASN A 78 -30.95 13.97 8.05
N SER A 79 -30.00 13.10 8.42
CA SER A 79 -28.66 13.11 7.84
C SER A 79 -28.71 12.82 6.34
N ALA A 80 -27.84 13.47 5.57
CA ALA A 80 -27.77 13.39 4.12
C ALA A 80 -27.47 11.97 3.59
N LEU A 81 -26.81 11.14 4.42
CA LEU A 81 -26.60 9.72 4.16
C LEU A 81 -26.94 8.90 5.42
N PRO A 82 -27.31 7.60 5.27
CA PRO A 82 -27.57 6.72 6.41
C PRO A 82 -26.44 6.75 7.44
N ASN A 83 -26.81 6.79 8.72
CA ASN A 83 -25.89 6.90 9.86
C ASN A 83 -24.96 8.12 9.80
N ALA A 84 -25.31 9.19 9.05
CA ALA A 84 -24.44 10.35 8.83
C ALA A 84 -23.04 9.96 8.32
N TYR A 85 -22.98 9.06 7.35
CA TYR A 85 -21.75 8.76 6.63
C TYR A 85 -21.27 9.99 5.84
N ALA A 86 -19.97 10.28 5.90
CA ALA A 86 -19.35 11.35 5.14
C ALA A 86 -18.56 10.75 3.96
N PRO A 87 -18.97 11.01 2.71
CA PRO A 87 -18.22 10.57 1.54
C PRO A 87 -16.98 11.45 1.36
N PHE A 88 -15.85 10.84 1.03
CA PHE A 88 -14.63 11.54 0.69
C PHE A 88 -14.23 11.26 -0.76
N PRO A 89 -13.87 12.29 -1.54
CA PRO A 89 -13.45 12.09 -2.92
C PRO A 89 -12.11 11.35 -2.96
N LEU A 90 -12.04 10.28 -3.74
CA LEU A 90 -10.82 9.53 -3.98
C LEU A 90 -10.26 9.90 -5.36
N ILE A 91 -9.02 10.40 -5.39
CA ILE A 91 -8.32 10.73 -6.63
C ILE A 91 -7.68 9.44 -7.15
N VAL A 92 -8.14 9.01 -8.33
CA VAL A 92 -7.69 7.80 -9.00
C VAL A 92 -7.34 8.16 -10.44
N ASN A 93 -6.12 7.83 -10.86
CA ASN A 93 -5.74 7.89 -12.27
C ASN A 93 -5.95 6.51 -12.91
N THR A 94 -6.12 6.47 -14.23
CA THR A 94 -6.13 5.21 -14.96
C THR A 94 -4.76 4.52 -14.87
N ASP A 95 -4.74 3.22 -15.01
CA ASP A 95 -3.53 2.37 -14.97
C ASP A 95 -2.42 2.83 -15.93
N ILE A 96 -2.78 3.30 -17.12
CA ILE A 96 -1.82 3.81 -18.12
C ILE A 96 -1.22 5.16 -17.75
N THR A 97 -1.91 5.98 -16.95
CA THR A 97 -1.48 7.36 -16.60
C THR A 97 -1.06 7.49 -15.13
N ASP A 98 -1.18 6.43 -14.33
CA ASP A 98 -0.81 6.41 -12.93
C ASP A 98 0.71 6.34 -12.75
N ASN A 99 1.33 7.51 -12.77
CA ASN A 99 2.74 7.69 -12.42
C ASN A 99 2.96 7.87 -10.90
N LEU A 100 1.91 7.80 -10.08
CA LEU A 100 2.00 8.03 -8.63
C LEU A 100 2.30 6.73 -7.87
N PHE A 101 1.63 5.63 -8.22
CA PHE A 101 1.79 4.34 -7.56
C PHE A 101 2.65 3.37 -8.35
N MET A 102 2.30 3.07 -9.60
CA MET A 102 3.13 2.26 -10.50
C MET A 102 2.54 2.31 -11.92
N PRO A 103 3.35 2.58 -12.96
CA PRO A 103 2.88 2.44 -14.33
C PRO A 103 2.72 0.95 -14.68
N VAL A 104 1.70 0.61 -15.46
CA VAL A 104 1.56 -0.73 -16.05
C VAL A 104 2.61 -0.98 -17.13
N GLU A 105 2.82 -2.24 -17.50
CA GLU A 105 3.78 -2.62 -18.54
C GLU A 105 3.55 -1.92 -19.88
N GLN A 106 2.29 -1.72 -20.24
CA GLN A 106 1.90 -0.99 -21.45
C GLN A 106 2.37 0.47 -21.42
N ALA A 107 2.39 1.10 -20.25
CA ALA A 107 2.85 2.48 -20.08
C ALA A 107 4.38 2.58 -19.95
N CYS A 108 5.05 1.54 -19.45
CA CYS A 108 6.49 1.54 -19.22
C CYS A 108 7.21 0.24 -19.67
N PRO A 109 7.15 -0.15 -20.95
CA PRO A 109 7.62 -1.45 -21.40
C PRO A 109 9.13 -1.65 -21.22
N VAL A 110 9.91 -0.56 -21.34
CA VAL A 110 11.38 -0.61 -21.13
C VAL A 110 11.72 -0.97 -19.68
N MET A 111 10.96 -0.49 -18.71
CA MET A 111 11.16 -0.85 -17.30
C MET A 111 10.91 -2.35 -17.09
N PHE A 112 9.77 -2.86 -17.53
CA PHE A 112 9.40 -4.26 -17.32
C PHE A 112 10.36 -5.20 -18.05
N ASN A 113 10.80 -4.87 -19.27
CA ASN A 113 11.87 -5.61 -19.95
C ASN A 113 13.16 -5.67 -19.13
N ASN A 114 13.57 -4.55 -18.52
CA ASN A 114 14.75 -4.49 -17.68
C ASN A 114 14.59 -5.26 -16.35
N ILE A 115 13.41 -5.22 -15.74
CA ILE A 115 13.08 -6.01 -14.55
C ILE A 115 13.15 -7.51 -14.90
N ASN A 116 12.49 -7.92 -15.97
CA ASN A 116 12.46 -9.32 -16.42
C ASN A 116 13.86 -9.83 -16.79
N ALA A 117 14.67 -9.02 -17.48
CA ALA A 117 16.06 -9.36 -17.76
C ALA A 117 16.90 -9.50 -16.48
N PHE A 118 16.68 -8.60 -15.51
CA PHE A 118 17.37 -8.67 -14.23
C PHE A 118 16.95 -9.88 -13.40
N ARG A 119 15.65 -10.21 -13.33
CA ARG A 119 15.14 -11.40 -12.63
C ARG A 119 15.81 -12.69 -13.09
N LYS A 120 16.04 -12.86 -14.40
CA LYS A 120 16.78 -14.02 -14.93
C LYS A 120 18.18 -14.16 -14.35
N THR A 121 18.87 -13.04 -14.12
CA THR A 121 20.20 -13.07 -13.47
C THR A 121 20.12 -13.43 -11.98
N LEU A 122 18.97 -13.16 -11.33
CA LEU A 122 18.75 -13.53 -9.93
C LEU A 122 18.44 -15.03 -9.79
N ASP A 123 17.70 -15.61 -10.73
CA ASP A 123 17.43 -17.05 -10.77
C ASP A 123 18.74 -17.86 -10.77
N GLU A 124 19.71 -17.46 -11.61
CA GLU A 124 21.04 -18.08 -11.66
C GLU A 124 21.83 -17.83 -10.37
N LYS A 125 21.82 -16.58 -9.88
CA LYS A 125 22.59 -16.16 -8.70
C LYS A 125 22.15 -16.86 -7.41
N TYR A 126 20.85 -17.12 -7.26
CA TYR A 126 20.26 -17.67 -6.04
C TYR A 126 19.83 -19.13 -6.17
N LEU A 127 20.36 -19.84 -7.16
CA LEU A 127 20.08 -21.26 -7.39
C LEU A 127 20.39 -22.14 -6.17
N ASP A 128 21.41 -21.76 -5.39
CA ASP A 128 21.80 -22.41 -4.13
C ASP A 128 20.68 -22.37 -3.08
N LEU A 129 19.85 -21.32 -3.09
CA LEU A 129 18.73 -21.13 -2.18
C LEU A 129 17.43 -21.72 -2.73
N THR A 130 17.18 -21.59 -4.03
CA THR A 130 15.90 -22.00 -4.63
C THR A 130 15.79 -23.50 -4.80
N LYS A 131 16.87 -24.20 -5.19
CA LYS A 131 16.83 -25.64 -5.45
C LYS A 131 16.41 -26.47 -4.23
N PRO A 132 16.97 -26.26 -3.02
CA PRO A 132 16.50 -26.97 -1.82
C PRO A 132 15.02 -26.75 -1.52
N VAL A 133 14.53 -25.51 -1.68
CA VAL A 133 13.11 -25.18 -1.45
C VAL A 133 12.21 -25.85 -2.51
N SER A 134 12.67 -25.88 -3.76
CA SER A 134 11.98 -26.59 -4.84
C SER A 134 11.87 -28.10 -4.54
N ASP A 135 12.91 -28.73 -4.03
CA ASP A 135 12.88 -30.15 -3.66
C ASP A 135 11.89 -30.41 -2.51
N MET A 136 11.83 -29.52 -1.51
CA MET A 136 10.85 -29.60 -0.43
C MET A 136 9.41 -29.44 -0.95
N LEU A 137 9.17 -28.46 -1.82
CA LEU A 137 7.87 -28.24 -2.46
C LEU A 137 7.43 -29.46 -3.28
N LYS A 138 8.35 -30.07 -4.03
CA LYS A 138 8.11 -31.32 -4.74
C LYS A 138 7.72 -32.45 -3.79
N GLY A 139 8.40 -32.57 -2.64
CA GLY A 139 8.02 -33.50 -1.57
C GLY A 139 6.62 -33.24 -0.99
N ALA A 140 6.18 -31.98 -0.97
CA ALA A 140 4.83 -31.55 -0.58
C ALA A 140 3.78 -31.71 -1.69
N GLY A 141 4.14 -32.24 -2.87
CA GLY A 141 3.22 -32.49 -3.98
C GLY A 141 3.19 -31.42 -5.08
N TYR A 142 4.01 -30.38 -4.98
CA TYR A 142 4.13 -29.33 -5.99
C TYR A 142 5.18 -29.72 -7.03
N ASP A 143 4.74 -30.30 -8.15
CA ASP A 143 5.64 -30.80 -9.19
C ASP A 143 6.05 -29.69 -10.20
N PRO A 144 7.32 -29.25 -10.24
CA PRO A 144 7.76 -28.17 -11.13
C PRO A 144 7.63 -28.52 -12.62
N GLN A 145 7.73 -29.80 -12.99
CA GLN A 145 7.54 -30.22 -14.39
C GLN A 145 6.07 -30.12 -14.80
N LYS A 146 5.13 -30.31 -13.86
CA LYS A 146 3.70 -30.17 -14.14
C LYS A 146 3.27 -28.71 -14.18
N LEU A 147 3.68 -27.93 -13.17
CA LEU A 147 3.21 -26.56 -12.96
C LEU A 147 3.89 -25.54 -13.88
N VAL A 148 5.22 -25.60 -14.01
CA VAL A 148 6.01 -24.57 -14.71
C VAL A 148 6.90 -25.10 -15.84
N LYS A 149 6.86 -26.41 -16.12
CA LYS A 149 7.66 -27.08 -17.18
C LYS A 149 9.18 -26.91 -17.01
N LYS A 150 9.64 -26.88 -15.76
CA LYS A 150 11.07 -26.77 -15.39
C LYS A 150 11.49 -27.95 -14.51
N GLU A 151 12.80 -28.20 -14.42
CA GLU A 151 13.36 -29.23 -13.53
C GLU A 151 13.15 -28.88 -12.05
N TYR A 152 13.21 -27.60 -11.72
CA TYR A 152 13.02 -27.03 -10.40
C TYR A 152 12.27 -25.70 -10.51
N PHE A 153 11.65 -25.25 -9.42
CA PHE A 153 11.06 -23.92 -9.31
C PHE A 153 12.15 -22.85 -9.24
N SER A 154 12.02 -21.81 -10.05
CA SER A 154 12.90 -20.66 -10.01
C SER A 154 12.59 -19.74 -8.81
N LEU A 155 13.35 -18.66 -8.64
CA LEU A 155 13.15 -17.68 -7.57
C LEU A 155 11.73 -17.11 -7.64
N HIS A 156 11.31 -16.72 -8.84
CA HIS A 156 9.98 -16.18 -9.10
C HIS A 156 8.87 -17.21 -8.89
N ASP A 157 9.04 -18.44 -9.38
CA ASP A 157 8.02 -19.48 -9.22
C ASP A 157 7.75 -19.78 -7.72
N ILE A 158 8.80 -19.79 -6.88
CA ILE A 158 8.67 -19.97 -5.43
C ILE A 158 7.95 -18.77 -4.79
N ALA A 159 8.24 -17.54 -5.26
CA ALA A 159 7.59 -16.35 -4.76
C ALA A 159 6.08 -16.32 -5.08
N GLU A 160 5.67 -16.78 -6.27
CA GLU A 160 4.24 -16.92 -6.61
C GLU A 160 3.54 -17.96 -5.74
N ILE A 161 4.17 -19.13 -5.51
CA ILE A 161 3.63 -20.15 -4.60
C ILE A 161 3.53 -19.61 -3.17
N PHE A 162 4.51 -18.84 -2.73
CA PHE A 162 4.51 -18.20 -1.43
C PHE A 162 3.36 -17.20 -1.28
N ASP A 163 3.12 -16.33 -2.26
CA ASP A 163 2.05 -15.32 -2.21
C ASP A 163 0.66 -15.98 -2.05
N GLU A 164 0.39 -17.03 -2.84
CA GLU A 164 -0.84 -17.82 -2.72
C GLU A 164 -0.94 -18.53 -1.35
N THR A 165 0.18 -19.08 -0.85
CA THR A 165 0.24 -19.72 0.46
C THR A 165 0.01 -18.71 1.59
N PHE A 166 0.57 -17.51 1.48
CA PHE A 166 0.40 -16.40 2.41
C PHE A 166 -1.05 -15.94 2.44
N ALA A 167 -1.67 -15.76 1.27
CA ALA A 167 -3.09 -15.42 1.16
C ALA A 167 -3.98 -16.49 1.79
N TYR A 168 -3.73 -17.77 1.48
CA TYR A 168 -4.46 -18.90 2.07
C TYR A 168 -4.35 -18.89 3.60
N ARG A 169 -3.14 -18.71 4.13
CA ARG A 169 -2.90 -18.66 5.58
C ARG A 169 -3.65 -17.52 6.24
N ASN A 170 -3.65 -16.33 5.66
CA ASN A 170 -4.39 -15.18 6.21
C ASN A 170 -5.91 -15.38 6.18
N PHE A 171 -6.43 -16.12 5.20
CA PHE A 171 -7.86 -16.39 5.08
C PHE A 171 -8.34 -17.52 6.00
N TYR A 172 -7.59 -18.62 6.09
CA TYR A 172 -8.01 -19.83 6.80
C TYR A 172 -7.34 -20.02 8.18
N ASP A 173 -6.41 -19.14 8.56
CA ASP A 173 -5.59 -19.25 9.78
C ASP A 173 -4.83 -20.59 9.90
N LYS A 174 -4.46 -21.17 8.77
CA LYS A 174 -3.67 -22.41 8.67
C LYS A 174 -2.91 -22.48 7.35
N LEU A 175 -1.83 -23.25 7.31
CA LEU A 175 -1.12 -23.54 6.06
C LEU A 175 -1.94 -24.50 5.18
N PRO A 176 -1.75 -24.47 3.85
CA PRO A 176 -2.26 -25.50 2.95
C PRO A 176 -1.79 -26.90 3.38
N ASP A 177 -2.57 -27.92 3.05
CA ASP A 177 -2.19 -29.30 3.34
C ASP A 177 -0.83 -29.62 2.70
N ASN A 178 0.01 -30.37 3.43
CA ASN A 178 1.38 -30.76 3.06
C ASN A 178 2.43 -29.63 3.07
N ILE A 179 2.05 -28.36 3.20
CA ILE A 179 3.00 -27.27 3.45
C ILE A 179 3.29 -27.19 4.94
N THR A 180 4.50 -27.59 5.34
CA THR A 180 4.97 -27.46 6.72
C THR A 180 5.39 -26.02 7.03
N GLN A 181 5.49 -25.70 8.32
CA GLN A 181 6.01 -24.40 8.77
C GLN A 181 7.43 -24.13 8.25
N GLU A 182 8.27 -25.17 8.17
CA GLU A 182 9.64 -25.04 7.63
C GLU A 182 9.64 -24.69 6.14
N ILE A 183 8.78 -25.35 5.33
CA ILE A 183 8.64 -25.02 3.90
C ILE A 183 8.19 -23.57 3.75
N TYR A 184 7.16 -23.18 4.50
CA TYR A 184 6.64 -21.82 4.50
C TYR A 184 7.71 -20.78 4.83
N GLU A 185 8.49 -20.98 5.89
CA GLU A 185 9.54 -20.05 6.30
C GLU A 185 10.67 -19.95 5.28
N LYS A 186 11.07 -21.05 4.65
CA LYS A 186 12.09 -21.02 3.59
C LYS A 186 11.55 -20.36 2.31
N MET A 187 10.30 -20.61 1.94
CA MET A 187 9.63 -19.89 0.86
C MET A 187 9.58 -18.39 1.14
N ASP A 188 9.22 -17.97 2.35
CA ASP A 188 9.20 -16.56 2.76
C ASP A 188 10.57 -15.89 2.51
N ARG A 189 11.66 -16.52 2.95
CA ARG A 189 13.03 -16.00 2.71
C ARG A 189 13.35 -15.84 1.23
N VAL A 190 12.99 -16.82 0.41
CA VAL A 190 13.23 -16.80 -1.04
C VAL A 190 12.34 -15.75 -1.71
N ALA A 191 11.07 -15.65 -1.33
CA ALA A 191 10.13 -14.67 -1.85
C ALA A 191 10.58 -13.22 -1.53
N ASN A 192 11.13 -12.98 -0.34
CA ASN A 192 11.74 -11.69 0.01
C ASN A 192 12.87 -11.28 -0.96
N ILE A 193 13.69 -12.24 -1.38
CA ILE A 193 14.76 -12.02 -2.37
C ILE A 193 14.16 -11.72 -3.76
N ASP A 194 13.14 -12.46 -4.21
CA ASP A 194 12.46 -12.18 -5.49
C ASP A 194 11.85 -10.78 -5.51
N PHE A 195 11.11 -10.46 -4.45
CA PHE A 195 10.35 -9.22 -4.33
C PHE A 195 11.28 -8.00 -4.29
N LEU A 196 12.38 -8.07 -3.53
CA LEU A 196 13.44 -7.05 -3.58
C LEU A 196 14.22 -7.09 -4.90
N GLY A 197 14.34 -8.25 -5.53
CA GLY A 197 14.95 -8.42 -6.84
C GLY A 197 14.26 -7.58 -7.91
N MET A 198 12.93 -7.46 -7.87
CA MET A 198 12.19 -6.52 -8.71
C MET A 198 12.64 -5.07 -8.56
N MET A 199 13.16 -4.72 -7.37
CA MET A 199 13.63 -3.39 -6.99
C MET A 199 15.15 -3.31 -6.85
N GLY A 200 15.88 -4.36 -7.25
CA GLY A 200 17.30 -4.53 -6.90
C GLY A 200 18.24 -3.56 -7.60
N LYS A 201 17.73 -2.74 -8.53
CA LYS A 201 18.44 -1.59 -9.08
C LYS A 201 17.85 -0.31 -8.51
N GLU A 202 18.72 0.64 -8.19
CA GLU A 202 18.36 1.93 -7.59
C GLU A 202 17.22 2.64 -8.34
N GLN A 203 17.31 2.64 -9.66
CA GLN A 203 16.31 3.21 -10.55
C GLN A 203 14.90 2.62 -10.37
N PHE A 204 14.78 1.34 -10.00
CA PHE A 204 13.49 0.66 -9.88
C PHE A 204 12.74 1.10 -8.63
N TRP A 205 13.35 1.04 -7.44
CA TRP A 205 12.67 1.53 -6.23
C TRP A 205 12.41 3.04 -6.30
N LYS A 206 13.28 3.82 -6.96
CA LYS A 206 13.02 5.25 -7.20
C LYS A 206 11.72 5.47 -7.97
N MET A 207 11.39 4.65 -8.96
CA MET A 207 10.12 4.81 -9.69
C MET A 207 8.90 4.59 -8.80
N HIS A 208 8.97 3.65 -7.84
CA HIS A 208 7.86 3.36 -6.93
C HIS A 208 7.65 4.41 -5.83
N ALA A 209 8.70 5.15 -5.46
CA ALA A 209 8.66 6.08 -4.34
C ALA A 209 8.78 7.56 -4.75
N HIS A 210 9.46 7.89 -5.85
CA HIS A 210 9.87 9.26 -6.16
C HIS A 210 8.69 10.21 -6.37
N ARG A 211 7.74 9.84 -7.25
CA ARG A 211 6.58 10.71 -7.51
C ARG A 211 5.76 10.94 -6.23
N MET A 212 5.56 9.88 -5.44
CA MET A 212 4.89 9.97 -4.14
C MET A 212 5.68 10.86 -3.16
N ALA A 213 7.00 10.75 -3.12
CA ALA A 213 7.86 11.61 -2.31
C ALA A 213 7.72 13.08 -2.71
N THR A 214 7.72 13.39 -4.00
CA THR A 214 7.49 14.75 -4.51
C THR A 214 6.12 15.27 -4.09
N GLU A 215 5.07 14.45 -4.20
CA GLU A 215 3.72 14.83 -3.76
C GLU A 215 3.67 15.08 -2.26
N ILE A 216 4.22 14.20 -1.43
CA ILE A 216 4.30 14.37 0.03
C ILE A 216 5.01 15.69 0.38
N LEU A 217 6.19 15.94 -0.20
CA LEU A 217 6.96 17.16 0.02
C LEU A 217 6.20 18.42 -0.43
N ALA A 218 5.52 18.35 -1.58
CA ALA A 218 4.68 19.46 -2.04
C ALA A 218 3.55 19.78 -1.05
N GLY A 219 2.93 18.75 -0.45
CA GLY A 219 1.90 18.94 0.58
C GLY A 219 2.44 19.58 1.85
N MET A 220 3.62 19.12 2.29
CA MET A 220 4.29 19.68 3.47
C MET A 220 4.68 21.15 3.25
N ARG A 221 5.10 21.51 2.03
CA ARG A 221 5.45 22.89 1.67
C ARG A 221 4.28 23.87 1.79
N LEU A 222 3.04 23.41 1.54
CA LEU A 222 1.85 24.25 1.72
C LEU A 222 1.70 24.73 3.17
N TRP A 223 2.13 23.92 4.13
CA TRP A 223 2.16 24.28 5.55
C TRP A 223 3.39 25.10 5.92
N SER A 224 4.59 24.71 5.47
CA SER A 224 5.82 25.41 5.84
C SER A 224 5.90 26.84 5.29
N ASP A 225 5.34 27.06 4.10
CA ASP A 225 5.41 28.35 3.42
C ASP A 225 4.33 29.32 3.91
N GLY A 226 3.29 28.83 4.60
CA GLY A 226 2.20 29.65 5.16
C GLY A 226 1.29 30.33 4.13
N LYS A 227 1.36 29.94 2.86
CA LYS A 227 0.68 30.65 1.75
C LYS A 227 -0.78 30.22 1.50
N THR A 228 -1.25 29.17 2.17
CA THR A 228 -2.58 28.59 1.91
C THR A 228 -3.42 28.58 3.18
N ALA A 229 -4.54 29.30 3.19
CA ALA A 229 -5.46 29.36 4.32
C ALA A 229 -6.07 27.98 4.68
N ASN A 230 -6.18 27.08 3.70
CA ASN A 230 -6.76 25.74 3.82
C ASN A 230 -5.80 24.65 3.36
N ALA A 231 -4.55 24.67 3.82
CA ALA A 231 -3.60 23.60 3.52
C ALA A 231 -4.15 22.22 3.97
N PRO A 232 -3.98 21.16 3.16
CA PRO A 232 -4.41 19.81 3.55
C PRO A 232 -3.74 19.37 4.86
N LYS A 233 -4.53 18.92 5.83
CA LYS A 233 -4.05 18.41 7.12
C LYS A 233 -3.63 16.95 7.06
N PHE A 234 -4.21 16.20 6.12
CA PHE A 234 -3.91 14.78 5.94
C PHE A 234 -3.92 14.44 4.45
N ARG A 235 -2.97 13.59 4.05
CA ARG A 235 -2.88 13.04 2.70
C ARG A 235 -2.71 11.53 2.80
N LEU A 236 -3.59 10.77 2.17
CA LEU A 236 -3.52 9.32 2.09
C LEU A 236 -3.07 8.90 0.70
N PHE A 237 -2.11 7.99 0.64
CA PHE A 237 -1.67 7.35 -0.60
C PHE A 237 -1.89 5.84 -0.46
N SER A 238 -3.03 5.35 -0.93
CA SER A 238 -3.37 3.92 -0.85
C SER A 238 -2.91 3.19 -2.12
N GLY A 239 -1.72 2.59 -2.02
CA GLY A 239 -1.06 1.87 -3.09
C GLY A 239 -0.83 0.40 -2.76
N HIS A 240 0.33 -0.09 -3.20
CA HIS A 240 0.73 -1.49 -3.10
C HIS A 240 1.87 -1.69 -2.10
N ASP A 241 2.09 -2.95 -1.73
CA ASP A 241 3.32 -3.41 -1.08
C ASP A 241 4.58 -2.93 -1.81
N THR A 242 4.60 -2.92 -3.14
CA THR A 242 5.72 -2.39 -3.93
C THR A 242 6.01 -0.91 -3.64
N ASN A 243 4.99 -0.09 -3.36
CA ASN A 243 5.23 1.30 -2.95
C ASN A 243 5.94 1.38 -1.61
N VAL A 244 5.47 0.61 -0.63
CA VAL A 244 6.07 0.56 0.70
C VAL A 244 7.49 -0.01 0.61
N LEU A 245 7.70 -1.07 -0.17
CA LEU A 245 9.03 -1.64 -0.40
C LEU A 245 9.98 -0.63 -1.05
N GLY A 246 9.52 0.15 -2.03
CA GLY A 246 10.32 1.17 -2.67
C GLY A 246 10.83 2.21 -1.67
N TRP A 247 9.99 2.61 -0.72
CA TRP A 247 10.38 3.47 0.40
C TRP A 247 11.33 2.76 1.37
N MET A 248 11.07 1.49 1.72
CA MET A 248 11.93 0.71 2.61
C MET A 248 13.35 0.58 2.05
N ALA A 249 13.47 0.25 0.76
CA ALA A 249 14.76 0.16 0.07
C ALA A 249 15.44 1.53 -0.01
N GLY A 250 14.72 2.58 -0.42
CA GLY A 250 15.27 3.93 -0.55
C GLY A 250 15.72 4.56 0.78
N LEU A 251 15.11 4.17 1.90
CA LEU A 251 15.48 4.61 3.25
C LEU A 251 16.49 3.67 3.95
N GLY A 252 16.93 2.60 3.28
CA GLY A 252 17.92 1.66 3.82
C GLY A 252 17.40 0.73 4.93
N PHE A 253 16.08 0.50 4.98
CA PHE A 253 15.47 -0.45 5.92
C PHE A 253 15.54 -1.91 5.45
N THR A 254 15.89 -2.13 4.20
CA THR A 254 16.08 -3.46 3.63
C THR A 254 16.95 -3.38 2.38
N SER A 255 17.53 -4.50 1.98
CA SER A 255 18.33 -4.62 0.76
C SER A 255 18.37 -6.08 0.28
N LEU A 256 18.66 -6.27 -1.01
CA LEU A 256 18.83 -7.61 -1.57
C LEU A 256 19.98 -8.37 -0.86
N GLU A 257 21.05 -7.65 -0.49
CA GLU A 257 22.19 -8.19 0.26
C GLU A 257 21.74 -8.71 1.63
N CYS A 258 20.97 -7.93 2.39
CA CYS A 258 20.56 -8.31 3.73
C CYS A 258 19.60 -9.51 3.70
N GLN A 259 18.66 -9.55 2.75
CA GLN A 259 17.71 -10.67 2.63
C GLN A 259 18.43 -11.95 2.16
N SER A 260 19.44 -11.79 1.29
CA SER A 260 20.36 -12.85 0.88
C SER A 260 21.15 -13.45 2.05
N GLN A 261 21.63 -12.62 3.00
CA GLN A 261 22.26 -13.06 4.25
C GLN A 261 21.25 -13.85 5.11
N ARG A 262 20.04 -13.30 5.35
CA ARG A 262 19.01 -13.98 6.16
C ARG A 262 18.62 -15.33 5.59
N ALA A 263 18.46 -15.44 4.27
CA ALA A 263 18.10 -16.70 3.62
C ALA A 263 19.18 -17.78 3.76
N ARG A 264 20.45 -17.39 3.93
CA ARG A 264 21.58 -18.29 4.23
C ARG A 264 21.78 -18.57 5.72
N GLY A 265 20.91 -18.02 6.58
CA GLY A 265 21.05 -18.13 8.04
C GLY A 265 22.15 -17.23 8.62
N GLU A 266 22.62 -16.25 7.87
CA GLU A 266 23.59 -15.26 8.31
C GLU A 266 22.91 -14.08 9.00
N ALA A 267 23.61 -13.44 9.94
CA ALA A 267 23.14 -12.22 10.59
C ALA A 267 23.30 -11.00 9.64
N PRO A 268 22.24 -10.24 9.35
CA PRO A 268 22.32 -9.06 8.50
C PRO A 268 23.26 -8.00 9.04
N THR A 269 24.02 -7.35 8.17
CA THR A 269 24.90 -6.22 8.53
C THR A 269 24.15 -4.89 8.67
N THR A 270 22.92 -4.82 8.15
CA THR A 270 22.04 -3.64 8.22
C THR A 270 20.65 -4.02 8.68
N THR A 271 19.80 -3.02 8.95
CA THR A 271 18.36 -3.25 9.09
C THR A 271 17.84 -4.03 7.88
N CYS A 272 17.07 -5.08 8.14
CA CYS A 272 16.62 -5.99 7.11
C CYS A 272 15.16 -6.36 7.34
N LEU A 273 14.28 -5.44 7.01
CA LEU A 273 12.84 -5.68 7.06
C LEU A 273 12.40 -6.59 5.92
N ASP A 274 11.45 -7.47 6.23
CA ASP A 274 10.78 -8.35 5.27
C ASP A 274 9.79 -7.57 4.38
N ILE A 275 9.23 -8.22 3.36
CA ILE A 275 8.21 -7.64 2.51
C ILE A 275 7.07 -7.05 3.35
N PRO A 276 6.48 -5.92 2.93
CA PRO A 276 5.39 -5.29 3.67
C PRO A 276 4.21 -6.25 3.86
N ALA A 277 3.73 -6.37 5.10
CA ALA A 277 2.51 -7.10 5.40
C ALA A 277 1.26 -6.27 5.02
N PHE A 278 0.07 -6.88 5.13
CA PHE A 278 -1.17 -6.16 4.90
C PHE A 278 -1.29 -4.94 5.82
N ALA A 279 -1.72 -3.82 5.23
CA ALA A 279 -1.86 -2.52 5.89
C ALA A 279 -0.57 -1.94 6.49
N SER A 280 0.62 -2.44 6.10
CA SER A 280 1.88 -1.74 6.34
C SER A 280 1.83 -0.33 5.75
N SER A 281 2.37 0.65 6.47
CA SER A 281 2.25 2.06 6.10
C SER A 281 3.45 2.87 6.55
N PHE A 282 3.92 3.79 5.72
CA PHE A 282 4.75 4.90 6.19
C PHE A 282 3.89 6.10 6.54
N VAL A 283 4.10 6.67 7.72
CA VAL A 283 3.46 7.92 8.14
C VAL A 283 4.55 8.99 8.26
N PHE A 284 4.45 10.04 7.45
CA PHE A 284 5.34 11.19 7.55
C PHE A 284 4.62 12.35 8.24
N GLU A 285 5.10 12.69 9.43
CA GLU A 285 4.55 13.79 10.21
C GLU A 285 5.34 15.06 9.97
N LEU A 286 4.67 16.13 9.51
CA LEU A 286 5.24 17.47 9.55
C LEU A 286 4.96 18.08 10.92
N ARG A 287 6.01 18.44 11.65
CA ARG A 287 5.92 19.02 13.00
C ARG A 287 6.56 20.40 12.99
N LYS A 288 6.03 21.30 13.82
CA LYS A 288 6.59 22.63 14.07
C LYS A 288 7.15 22.67 15.49
N SER A 289 8.42 23.01 15.62
CA SER A 289 9.07 23.19 16.92
C SER A 289 8.40 24.35 17.68
N SER A 290 8.07 24.16 18.95
CA SER A 290 7.60 25.27 19.80
C SER A 290 8.69 26.31 20.03
N ASP A 291 9.94 25.88 20.07
CA ASP A 291 11.06 26.70 20.53
C ASP A 291 11.68 27.47 19.37
N THR A 292 11.96 26.77 18.27
CA THR A 292 12.61 27.36 17.08
C THR A 292 11.62 27.82 16.03
N GLN A 293 10.35 27.41 16.13
CA GLN A 293 9.32 27.60 15.09
C GLN A 293 9.65 26.94 13.74
N GLU A 294 10.73 26.16 13.66
CA GLU A 294 11.14 25.44 12.46
C GLU A 294 10.27 24.21 12.23
N PHE A 295 10.12 23.85 10.96
CA PHE A 295 9.43 22.63 10.56
C PHE A 295 10.42 21.47 10.40
N PHE A 296 10.03 20.30 10.88
CA PHE A 296 10.77 19.05 10.68
C PHE A 296 9.83 17.91 10.31
N VAL A 297 10.38 16.91 9.62
CA VAL A 297 9.64 15.72 9.22
C VAL A 297 10.05 14.55 10.09
N LYS A 298 9.08 13.92 10.75
CA LYS A 298 9.29 12.69 11.51
C LYS A 298 8.66 11.52 10.74
N PRO A 299 9.46 10.61 10.15
CA PRO A 299 8.94 9.38 9.59
C PRO A 299 8.57 8.40 10.71
N LEU A 300 7.50 7.65 10.49
CA LEU A 300 7.09 6.52 11.30
C LEU A 300 6.84 5.34 10.35
N LEU A 301 7.34 4.18 10.77
CA LEU A 301 7.09 2.89 10.15
C LEU A 301 6.03 2.14 10.97
#